data_AF-A0A9J6QKG1-F1
#
_entry.id   AF-A0A9J6QKG1-F1
#
_cell.length_a   1.000
_cell.length_b   1.000
_cell.length_c   1.000
_cell.angle_alpha   90.00
_cell.angle_beta   90.00
_cell.angle_gamma   90.00
#
_symmetry.space_group_name_H-M   'P 1'
#
loop_
_entity.id
_entity.type
_entity.pdbx_description
1 polymer ?
#
loop_
_entity_poly.entity_id
_entity_poly.type
_entity_poly.pdbx_seq_one_letter_code
_entity_poly.pdbx_strand_id
1 'polypeptide(L)'
;MKDREEDIDAAVAYFIKKFSWKYNRSVECTKEFMHAVMNYEWPGNMRELENYIERAVLTSKDGVLHMDGQAAMDFEAIDYDQLLNSNKNDKFHELQSYLEVVEGKVIKELYEKYRSSYKVAAELGVSQSKAYRLIKKYCCK
;
A
#
# COMPACT_ATOMS: atom_id res chain seq x y z
N MET A 1 -0.23 6.99 -31.14
CA MET A 1 -0.44 7.17 -29.68
C MET A 1 -1.91 6.92 -29.37
N LYS A 2 -2.29 5.64 -29.41
CA LYS A 2 -3.57 5.09 -28.91
C LYS A 2 -3.35 3.80 -28.10
N ASP A 3 -2.11 3.29 -28.09
CA ASP A 3 -1.75 1.99 -27.53
C ASP A 3 -1.67 1.96 -25.99
N ARG A 4 -1.93 3.07 -25.29
CA ARG A 4 -1.89 3.11 -23.81
C ARG A 4 -3.26 2.94 -23.14
N GLU A 5 -4.34 3.31 -23.81
CA GLU A 5 -5.69 3.24 -23.22
C GLU A 5 -6.19 1.79 -23.21
N GLU A 6 -5.99 1.04 -24.30
CA GLU A 6 -6.42 -0.37 -24.41
C GLU A 6 -5.68 -1.30 -23.44
N ASP A 7 -4.43 -0.99 -23.10
CA ASP A 7 -3.61 -1.77 -22.15
C ASP A 7 -4.10 -1.61 -20.69
N ILE A 8 -4.58 -0.41 -20.33
CA ILE A 8 -5.06 -0.14 -18.97
C ILE A 8 -6.35 -0.89 -18.68
N ASP A 9 -7.26 -0.97 -19.66
CA ASP A 9 -8.54 -1.67 -19.52
C ASP A 9 -8.34 -3.16 -19.24
N ALA A 10 -7.49 -3.79 -20.07
CA ALA A 10 -7.13 -5.19 -19.90
C ALA A 10 -6.43 -5.44 -18.56
N ALA A 11 -5.55 -4.52 -18.15
CA ALA A 11 -4.85 -4.60 -16.87
C ALA A 11 -5.81 -4.49 -15.68
N VAL A 12 -6.74 -3.54 -15.68
CA VAL A 12 -7.75 -3.38 -14.63
C VAL A 12 -8.61 -4.63 -14.50
N ALA A 13 -9.14 -5.13 -15.62
CA ALA A 13 -9.96 -6.34 -15.63
C ALA A 13 -9.17 -7.55 -15.08
N TYR A 14 -7.89 -7.68 -15.46
CA TYR A 14 -7.01 -8.70 -14.95
C TYR A 14 -6.78 -8.57 -13.43
N PHE A 15 -6.48 -7.38 -12.92
CA PHE A 15 -6.23 -7.15 -11.50
C PHE A 15 -7.48 -7.37 -10.65
N ILE A 16 -8.64 -6.88 -11.07
CA ILE A 16 -9.91 -7.12 -10.37
C ILE A 16 -10.15 -8.63 -10.25
N LYS A 17 -10.00 -9.37 -11.34
CA LYS A 17 -10.17 -10.84 -11.33
C LYS A 17 -9.16 -11.54 -10.42
N LYS A 18 -7.88 -11.14 -10.50
CA LYS A 18 -6.79 -11.67 -9.68
C LYS A 18 -7.09 -11.49 -8.19
N PHE A 19 -7.48 -10.29 -7.77
CA PHE A 19 -7.71 -9.97 -6.36
C PHE A 19 -9.05 -10.49 -5.84
N SER A 20 -10.08 -10.49 -6.68
CA SER A 20 -11.36 -11.16 -6.40
C SER A 20 -11.13 -12.63 -6.05
N TRP A 21 -10.33 -13.34 -6.85
CA TRP A 21 -9.97 -14.73 -6.57
C TRP A 21 -9.10 -14.87 -5.32
N LYS A 22 -8.04 -14.04 -5.18
CA LYS A 22 -7.12 -14.07 -4.03
C LYS A 22 -7.83 -13.86 -2.68
N TYR A 23 -8.84 -12.98 -2.64
CA TYR A 23 -9.57 -12.62 -1.42
C TYR A 23 -10.94 -13.29 -1.31
N ASN A 24 -11.28 -14.18 -2.23
CA ASN A 24 -12.58 -14.85 -2.31
C ASN A 24 -13.76 -13.86 -2.23
N ARG A 25 -13.66 -12.76 -2.99
CA ARG A 25 -14.69 -11.73 -3.13
C ARG A 25 -15.16 -11.66 -4.58
N SER A 26 -16.43 -11.35 -4.78
CA SER A 26 -16.97 -11.01 -6.11
C SER A 26 -17.04 -9.49 -6.19
N VAL A 27 -16.21 -8.90 -7.04
CA VAL A 27 -16.14 -7.44 -7.17
C VAL A 27 -16.30 -7.03 -8.62
N GLU A 28 -17.21 -6.10 -8.87
CA GLU A 28 -17.43 -5.43 -10.15
C GLU A 28 -17.02 -3.96 -10.05
N CYS A 29 -16.78 -3.27 -11.16
CA CYS A 29 -16.48 -1.84 -11.17
C CYS A 29 -17.53 -1.07 -11.97
N THR A 30 -17.86 0.15 -11.53
CA THR A 30 -18.72 1.02 -12.33
C THR A 30 -17.98 1.67 -13.49
N LYS A 31 -18.73 2.19 -14.47
CA LYS A 31 -18.16 2.90 -15.61
C LYS A 31 -17.39 4.15 -15.17
N GLU A 32 -17.88 4.82 -14.14
CA GLU A 32 -17.26 6.02 -13.57
C GLU A 32 -15.91 5.69 -12.93
N PHE A 33 -15.80 4.56 -12.22
CA PHE A 33 -14.54 4.06 -11.68
C PHE A 33 -13.54 3.75 -12.79
N MET A 34 -13.97 3.00 -13.82
CA MET A 34 -13.13 2.65 -14.95
C MET A 34 -12.61 3.90 -15.68
N HIS A 35 -13.50 4.86 -15.93
CA HIS A 35 -13.15 6.12 -16.58
C HIS A 35 -12.17 6.95 -15.73
N ALA A 36 -12.30 6.96 -14.41
CA ALA A 36 -11.35 7.62 -13.52
C ALA A 36 -9.95 6.98 -13.62
N VAL A 37 -9.90 5.65 -13.63
CA VAL A 37 -8.65 4.88 -13.72
C VAL A 37 -7.94 5.07 -15.06
N MET A 38 -8.70 5.13 -16.16
CA MET A 38 -8.15 5.41 -17.50
C MET A 38 -7.58 6.83 -17.62
N ASN A 39 -8.26 7.83 -17.02
CA ASN A 39 -7.86 9.24 -17.13
C ASN A 39 -6.78 9.66 -16.13
N TYR A 40 -6.38 8.78 -15.22
CA TYR A 40 -5.30 9.07 -14.28
C TYR A 40 -3.94 8.78 -14.92
N GLU A 41 -3.01 9.73 -14.81
CA GLU A 41 -1.62 9.47 -15.16
C GLU A 41 -1.00 8.62 -14.06
N TRP A 42 -0.62 7.38 -14.36
CA TRP A 42 0.03 6.45 -13.43
C TRP A 42 1.57 6.64 -13.46
N PRO A 43 2.16 7.50 -12.60
CA PRO A 43 3.56 7.90 -12.70
C PRO A 43 4.57 6.76 -12.48
N GLY A 44 4.18 5.70 -11.76
CA GLY A 44 5.03 4.56 -11.39
C GLY A 44 4.74 3.25 -12.13
N ASN A 45 4.08 3.30 -13.30
CA ASN A 45 3.70 2.16 -14.15
C ASN A 45 2.55 1.28 -13.59
N MET A 46 2.33 0.10 -14.21
CA MET A 46 1.28 -0.88 -13.85
C MET A 46 1.29 -1.34 -12.38
N ARG A 47 2.39 -1.22 -11.65
CA ARG A 47 2.42 -1.59 -10.21
C ARG A 47 1.54 -0.68 -9.36
N GLU A 48 1.45 0.58 -9.72
CA GLU A 48 0.62 1.52 -8.99
C GLU A 48 -0.86 1.27 -9.23
N LEU A 49 -1.21 0.99 -10.49
CA LEU A 49 -2.52 0.51 -10.88
C LEU A 49 -2.88 -0.78 -10.15
N GLU A 50 -1.98 -1.75 -10.11
CA GLU A 50 -2.17 -3.02 -9.38
C GLU A 50 -2.49 -2.77 -7.89
N ASN A 51 -1.69 -1.94 -7.21
CA ASN A 51 -1.91 -1.62 -5.80
C ASN A 51 -3.23 -0.87 -5.56
N TYR A 52 -3.60 0.03 -6.47
CA TYR A 52 -4.86 0.76 -6.38
C TYR A 52 -6.06 -0.19 -6.49
N ILE A 53 -6.05 -1.08 -7.48
CA ILE A 53 -7.12 -2.08 -7.67
C ILE A 53 -7.17 -3.07 -6.51
N GLU A 54 -6.03 -3.51 -5.97
CA GLU A 54 -5.98 -4.39 -4.79
C GLU A 54 -6.67 -3.76 -3.58
N ARG A 55 -6.37 -2.47 -3.31
CA ARG A 55 -7.00 -1.71 -2.22
C ARG A 55 -8.49 -1.55 -2.47
N ALA A 56 -8.89 -1.15 -3.67
CA ALA A 56 -10.30 -0.96 -4.03
C ALA A 56 -11.12 -2.25 -3.80
N VAL A 57 -10.59 -3.41 -4.20
CA VAL A 57 -11.22 -4.72 -3.98
C VAL A 57 -11.37 -5.02 -2.48
N LEU A 58 -10.35 -4.74 -1.66
CA LEU A 58 -10.39 -4.97 -0.21
C LEU A 58 -11.34 -4.03 0.53
N THR A 59 -11.42 -2.77 0.11
CA THR A 59 -12.27 -1.74 0.76
C THR A 59 -13.69 -1.73 0.23
N SER A 60 -13.99 -2.45 -0.85
CA SER A 60 -15.34 -2.60 -1.37
C SER A 60 -16.28 -3.17 -0.29
N LYS A 61 -17.37 -2.44 -0.01
CA LYS A 61 -18.40 -2.87 0.96
C LYS A 61 -19.46 -3.74 0.31
N ASP A 62 -19.87 -3.37 -0.90
CA ASP A 62 -21.02 -3.97 -1.59
C ASP A 62 -20.62 -4.80 -2.82
N GLY A 63 -19.33 -5.14 -2.95
CA GLY A 63 -18.82 -5.85 -4.12
C GLY A 63 -18.85 -5.01 -5.41
N VAL A 64 -19.03 -3.70 -5.29
CA VAL A 64 -18.98 -2.76 -6.41
C VAL A 64 -17.95 -1.67 -6.11
N LEU A 65 -17.03 -1.44 -7.05
CA LEU A 65 -16.08 -0.34 -7.02
C LEU A 65 -16.74 0.90 -7.60
N HIS A 66 -17.09 1.84 -6.72
CA HIS A 66 -17.63 3.13 -7.10
C HIS A 66 -16.51 4.19 -7.12
N MET A 67 -16.79 5.33 -7.75
CA MET A 67 -16.00 6.54 -7.58
C MET A 67 -16.50 7.32 -6.36
N ASP A 68 -16.66 6.65 -5.23
CA ASP A 68 -16.83 7.29 -3.94
C ASP A 68 -15.43 7.65 -3.43
N GLY A 69 -15.20 8.95 -3.23
CA GLY A 69 -13.91 9.56 -2.88
C GLY A 69 -13.28 9.12 -1.54
N GLN A 70 -13.53 7.90 -1.09
CA GLN A 70 -12.85 7.22 0.01
C GLN A 70 -11.77 6.25 -0.49
N ALA A 71 -11.85 5.81 -1.75
CA ALA A 71 -10.69 5.41 -2.54
C ALA A 71 -10.10 6.63 -3.28
N ALA A 72 -10.20 7.82 -2.65
CA ALA A 72 -9.42 8.97 -3.07
C ALA A 72 -7.97 8.52 -3.23
N MET A 73 -7.34 9.11 -4.24
CA MET A 73 -5.98 8.90 -4.69
C MET A 73 -4.94 9.29 -3.62
N ASP A 74 -5.06 8.75 -2.41
CA ASP A 74 -3.98 8.72 -1.43
C ASP A 74 -3.06 7.57 -1.84
N PHE A 75 -2.22 7.93 -2.80
CA PHE A 75 -1.03 7.22 -3.26
C PHE A 75 0.00 6.98 -2.17
N GLU A 76 -0.31 7.32 -0.93
CA GLU A 76 0.46 6.90 0.22
C GLU A 76 0.02 5.48 0.60
N ALA A 77 0.95 4.54 0.39
CA ALA A 77 0.93 3.21 0.95
C ALA A 77 0.23 3.22 2.31
N ILE A 78 -0.83 2.41 2.50
CA ILE A 78 -1.54 2.29 3.78
C ILE A 78 -0.49 2.23 4.88
N ASP A 79 -0.38 3.33 5.63
CA ASP A 79 0.49 3.37 6.78
C ASP A 79 -0.26 2.65 7.89
N TYR A 80 0.09 1.38 8.08
CA TYR A 80 -0.45 0.57 9.18
C TYR A 80 -0.27 1.29 10.53
N ASP A 81 0.72 2.18 10.67
CA ASP A 81 0.92 2.98 11.90
C ASP A 81 -0.25 3.93 12.17
N GLN A 82 -0.91 4.49 11.15
CA GLN A 82 -1.99 5.46 11.35
C GLN A 82 -3.33 4.79 11.72
N LEU A 83 -3.57 3.58 11.22
CA LEU A 83 -4.69 2.72 11.63
C LEU A 83 -4.57 2.29 13.09
N LEU A 84 -3.35 1.98 13.55
CA LEU A 84 -3.06 1.61 14.94
C LEU A 84 -3.20 2.80 15.91
N ASN A 85 -2.87 4.02 15.46
CA ASN A 85 -2.93 5.24 16.27
C ASN A 85 -4.35 5.82 16.48
N SER A 86 -5.34 5.36 15.72
CA SER A 86 -6.72 5.85 15.79
C SER A 86 -7.51 5.30 16.99
N ASN A 87 -7.04 4.20 17.60
CA ASN A 87 -7.74 3.51 18.68
C ASN A 87 -6.91 3.60 19.98
N LYS A 88 -6.90 4.80 20.57
CA LYS A 88 -6.25 5.12 21.86
C LYS A 88 -6.97 4.50 23.05
N ASN A 89 -7.23 3.19 23.03
CA ASN A 89 -7.65 2.45 24.21
C ASN A 89 -6.38 1.96 24.91
N ASP A 90 -6.19 2.36 26.17
CA ASP A 90 -4.93 2.37 26.94
C ASP A 90 -4.03 1.12 26.90
N LYS A 91 -4.54 -0.08 26.59
CA LYS A 91 -3.70 -1.30 26.41
C LYS A 91 -2.95 -1.34 25.08
N PHE A 92 -3.48 -0.66 24.06
CA PHE A 92 -2.91 -0.64 22.72
C PHE A 92 -1.67 0.27 22.65
N HIS A 93 -1.64 1.33 23.46
CA HIS A 93 -0.49 2.22 23.57
C HIS A 93 0.73 1.52 24.19
N GLU A 94 0.54 0.62 25.15
CA GLU A 94 1.62 -0.17 25.76
C GLU A 94 2.27 -1.11 24.74
N LEU A 95 1.47 -1.87 23.98
CA LEU A 95 1.97 -2.74 22.92
C LEU A 95 2.65 -1.94 21.81
N GLN A 96 2.05 -0.83 21.37
CA GLN A 96 2.64 0.03 20.33
C GLN A 96 4.00 0.59 20.79
N SER A 97 4.09 1.04 22.04
CA SER A 97 5.35 1.54 22.62
C SER A 97 6.42 0.44 22.65
N TYR A 98 6.04 -0.80 23.01
CA TYR A 98 6.95 -1.94 22.99
C TYR A 98 7.42 -2.26 21.56
N LEU A 99 6.50 -2.26 20.59
CA LEU A 99 6.82 -2.48 19.18
C LEU A 99 7.75 -1.39 18.64
N GLU A 100 7.56 -0.12 18.98
CA GLU A 100 8.44 0.97 18.56
C GLU A 100 9.87 0.83 19.12
N VAL A 101 10.00 0.40 20.39
CA VAL A 101 11.30 0.12 21.01
C VAL A 101 12.00 -1.03 20.30
N VAL A 102 11.27 -2.11 20.02
CA VAL A 102 11.80 -3.29 19.33
C VAL A 102 12.18 -2.94 17.89
N GLU A 103 11.30 -2.28 17.13
CA GLU A 103 11.57 -1.81 15.77
C GLU A 103 12.82 -0.94 15.74
N GLY A 104 12.90 0.07 16.61
CA GLY A 104 14.04 0.98 16.66
C GLY A 104 15.35 0.26 16.95
N LYS A 105 15.34 -0.75 17.82
CA LYS A 105 16.51 -1.57 18.11
C LYS A 105 16.95 -2.39 16.90
N VAL A 106 16.01 -3.13 16.28
CA VAL A 106 16.30 -3.97 15.12
C VAL A 106 16.83 -3.13 13.95
N ILE A 107 16.19 -1.98 13.68
CA ILE A 107 16.60 -1.09 12.59
C ILE A 107 18.00 -0.53 12.81
N LYS A 108 18.33 -0.13 14.04
CA LYS A 108 19.68 0.34 14.38
C LYS A 108 20.73 -0.74 14.21
N GLU A 109 20.50 -1.94 14.75
CA GLU A 109 21.42 -3.07 14.63
C GLU A 109 21.68 -3.44 13.16
N LEU A 110 20.62 -3.53 12.35
CA LEU A 110 20.73 -3.84 10.93
C LEU A 110 21.42 -2.73 10.15
N TYR A 111 21.13 -1.46 10.45
CA TYR A 111 21.75 -0.34 9.77
C TYR A 111 23.22 -0.16 10.16
N GLU A 112 23.59 -0.42 11.41
CA GLU A 112 24.99 -0.45 11.84
C GLU A 112 25.79 -1.53 11.12
N LYS A 113 25.21 -2.72 10.97
CA LYS A 113 25.83 -3.87 10.30
C LYS A 113 26.01 -3.66 8.79
N TYR A 114 25.00 -3.11 8.11
CA TYR A 114 24.98 -3.07 6.64
C TYR A 114 25.20 -1.68 6.02
N ARG A 115 24.94 -0.60 6.77
CA ARG A 115 25.04 0.82 6.33
C ARG A 115 24.31 1.12 5.01
N SER A 116 23.31 0.31 4.65
CA SER A 116 22.61 0.38 3.38
C SER A 116 21.13 0.09 3.56
N SER A 117 20.28 1.01 3.13
CA SER A 117 18.81 0.86 3.18
C SER A 117 18.31 -0.33 2.37
N TYR A 118 18.98 -0.67 1.26
CA TYR A 118 18.63 -1.81 0.41
C TYR A 118 18.89 -3.15 1.11
N LYS A 119 20.05 -3.32 1.77
CA LYS A 119 20.38 -4.55 2.51
C LYS A 119 19.51 -4.72 3.75
N VAL A 120 19.23 -3.62 4.45
CA VAL A 120 18.30 -3.62 5.59
C VAL A 120 16.90 -4.05 5.15
N ALA A 121 16.43 -3.56 4.00
CA ALA A 121 15.13 -3.96 3.45
C ALA A 121 15.05 -5.46 3.13
N ALA A 122 16.12 -6.01 2.52
CA ALA A 122 16.20 -7.42 2.19
C ALA A 122 16.19 -8.32 3.44
N GLU A 123 16.91 -7.95 4.49
CA GLU A 123 16.95 -8.71 5.75
C GLU A 123 15.61 -8.66 6.51
N LEU A 124 14.91 -7.52 6.45
CA LEU A 124 13.60 -7.34 7.09
C LEU A 124 12.43 -7.89 6.27
N GLY A 125 12.65 -8.28 5.01
CA GLY A 125 11.59 -8.68 4.09
C GLY A 125 10.60 -7.54 3.76
N VAL A 126 11.05 -6.28 3.80
CA VAL A 126 10.23 -5.10 3.51
C VAL A 126 10.68 -4.38 2.24
N SER A 127 9.87 -3.45 1.72
CA SER A 127 10.28 -2.61 0.60
C SER A 127 11.44 -1.67 0.98
N GLN A 128 12.31 -1.36 0.02
CA GLN A 128 13.43 -0.42 0.22
C GLN A 128 12.96 0.94 0.74
N SER A 129 11.82 1.43 0.23
CA SER A 129 11.22 2.70 0.67
C SER A 129 10.78 2.65 2.13
N LYS A 130 10.24 1.51 2.62
CA LYS A 130 9.89 1.33 4.04
C LYS A 130 11.14 1.31 4.92
N ALA A 131 12.16 0.54 4.53
CA ALA A 131 13.43 0.50 5.26
C ALA A 131 14.10 1.88 5.36
N TYR A 132 14.09 2.66 4.28
CA TYR A 132 14.60 4.03 4.29
C TYR A 132 13.88 4.93 5.29
N ARG A 133 12.53 4.89 5.33
CA ARG A 133 11.74 5.66 6.30
C ARG A 133 12.06 5.28 7.74
N LEU A 134 12.17 3.98 8.03
CA LEU A 134 12.52 3.48 9.37
C LEU A 134 13.94 3.89 9.78
N ILE A 135 14.92 3.78 8.88
CA ILE A 135 16.30 4.26 9.13
C ILE A 135 16.30 5.75 9.42
N LYS A 136 15.56 6.56 8.64
CA LYS A 136 15.42 7.99 8.89
C LYS A 136 14.76 8.28 10.25
N LYS A 137 13.75 7.50 10.65
CA LYS A 137 13.03 7.64 11.93
C LYS A 137 13.91 7.32 13.14
N TYR A 138 14.74 6.27 13.06
CA TYR A 138 15.44 5.73 14.23
C TYR A 138 16.97 5.97 14.26
N CYS A 139 17.61 6.19 13.11
CA CYS A 139 19.07 6.35 13.00
C CYS A 139 19.52 7.79 12.71
N CYS A 140 18.64 8.68 12.23
CA CYS A 140 18.94 10.09 12.04
C CYS A 140 18.32 10.91 13.19
N LYS A 141 19.10 11.13 14.26
CA LYS A 141 18.90 12.22 15.21
C LYS A 141 20.07 13.18 15.11
#